data_AF-A0A550GMN4-F1
#
_entry.id   AF-A0A550GMN4-F1
#
_cell.length_a   1.000
_cell.length_b   1.000
_cell.length_c   1.000
_cell.angle_alpha   90.00
_cell.angle_beta   90.00
_cell.angle_gamma   90.00
#
_symmetry.space_group_name_H-M   'P 1'
#
loop_
_entity.id
_entity.type
_entity.pdbx_description
1 polymer ?
#
loop_
_entity_poly.entity_id
_entity_poly.type
_entity_poly.pdbx_seq_one_letter_code
_entity_poly.pdbx_strand_id
1 'polypeptide(L)'
;MKRKLMEILACPIDKHHPLELHVFEEKEEIVEGIIVCPECLRWYPIRDEIPEMLPDELRKATEDLPFLKKWKKEAPSKIVNEGKPFNLKG
;
A
#
# COMPACT_ATOMS: atom_id res chain seq x y z
N MET A 1 2.21 6.01 -11.46
CA MET A 1 0.88 6.33 -10.89
C MET A 1 0.68 7.84 -10.75
N LYS A 2 -0.42 8.39 -11.30
CA LYS A 2 -0.77 9.82 -11.19
C LYS A 2 -1.51 10.11 -9.88
N ARG A 3 -1.03 11.12 -9.14
CA ARG A 3 -1.62 11.55 -7.85
C ARG A 3 -3.13 11.82 -7.91
N LYS A 4 -3.65 12.34 -9.03
CA LYS A 4 -5.09 12.60 -9.23
C LYS A 4 -5.97 11.35 -9.09
N LEU A 5 -5.42 10.15 -9.30
CA LEU A 5 -6.15 8.90 -9.13
C LEU A 5 -6.58 8.71 -7.66
N MET A 6 -5.83 9.25 -6.70
CA MET A 6 -6.17 9.17 -5.27
C MET A 6 -7.50 9.86 -4.91
N GLU A 7 -8.00 10.79 -5.73
CA GLU A 7 -9.26 11.48 -5.50
C GLU A 7 -10.50 10.58 -5.73
N ILE A 8 -10.31 9.44 -6.39
CA ILE A 8 -11.41 8.51 -6.71
C ILE A 8 -11.18 7.10 -6.16
N LEU A 9 -9.98 6.79 -5.67
CA LEU A 9 -9.67 5.46 -5.14
C LEU A 9 -10.26 5.29 -3.74
N ALA A 10 -11.10 4.27 -3.60
CA ALA A 10 -11.57 3.78 -2.31
C ALA A 10 -10.96 2.41 -2.00
N CYS A 11 -10.89 2.05 -0.73
CA CYS A 11 -10.39 0.75 -0.32
C CYS A 11 -11.30 -0.36 -0.91
N PRO A 12 -10.74 -1.40 -1.55
CA PRO A 12 -11.52 -2.47 -2.17
C PRO A 12 -12.34 -3.27 -1.16
N ILE A 13 -11.97 -3.26 0.12
CA ILE A 13 -12.57 -4.09 1.16
C ILE A 13 -13.71 -3.40 1.91
N ASP A 14 -13.49 -2.21 2.46
CA ASP A 14 -14.47 -1.48 3.27
C ASP A 14 -15.08 -0.26 2.56
N LYS A 15 -14.63 0.03 1.32
CA LYS A 15 -15.04 1.18 0.51
C LYS A 15 -14.69 2.54 1.13
N HIS A 16 -13.79 2.57 2.11
CA HIS A 16 -13.34 3.81 2.73
C HIS A 16 -12.64 4.75 1.74
N HIS A 17 -12.89 6.04 1.89
CA HIS A 17 -12.19 7.15 1.23
C HIS A 17 -12.19 8.36 2.19
N PRO A 18 -11.10 9.14 2.29
CA PRO A 18 -9.87 9.07 1.48
C PRO A 18 -8.87 8.00 1.94
N LEU A 19 -8.01 7.58 1.00
CA LEU A 19 -6.86 6.72 1.28
C LEU A 19 -5.60 7.57 1.50
N GLU A 20 -4.69 7.07 2.32
CA GLU A 20 -3.38 7.68 2.56
C GLU A 20 -2.37 7.14 1.55
N LEU A 21 -1.52 8.01 1.00
CA LEU A 21 -0.47 7.63 0.05
C LEU A 21 0.89 8.00 0.64
N HIS A 22 1.78 7.00 0.74
CA HIS A 22 3.19 7.23 1.04
C HIS A 22 4.03 6.87 -0.17
N VAL A 23 4.80 7.84 -0.64
CA VAL A 23 5.64 7.73 -1.84
C VAL A 23 7.05 7.37 -1.42
N PHE A 24 7.62 6.34 -2.05
CA PHE A 24 8.98 5.87 -1.78
C PHE A 24 9.94 6.23 -2.92
N GLU A 25 9.46 6.17 -4.16
CA GLU A 25 10.18 6.61 -5.36
C GLU A 25 9.23 7.36 -6.29
N GLU A 26 9.65 8.54 -6.76
CA GLU A 26 8.88 9.39 -7.68
C GLU A 26 9.81 9.99 -8.74
N LYS A 27 9.33 10.02 -9.98
CA LYS A 27 9.94 10.72 -11.11
C LYS A 27 8.91 11.69 -11.68
N GLU A 28 8.43 11.45 -12.90
CA GLU A 28 7.25 12.14 -13.45
C GLU A 28 5.95 11.58 -12.85
N GLU A 29 5.95 10.29 -12.52
CA GLU A 29 4.90 9.62 -11.78
C GLU A 29 5.47 8.92 -10.53
N ILE A 30 4.56 8.51 -9.63
CA ILE A 30 4.92 7.67 -8.49
C ILE A 30 5.30 6.28 -9.01
N VAL A 31 6.57 5.90 -8.84
CA VAL A 31 7.16 4.64 -9.29
C VAL A 31 6.92 3.56 -8.24
N GLU A 32 7.28 3.85 -6.99
CA GLU A 32 7.04 2.96 -5.85
C GLU A 32 6.45 3.72 -4.66
N GLY A 33 5.57 3.05 -3.94
CA GLY A 33 4.86 3.63 -2.81
C GLY A 33 3.91 2.64 -2.16
N ILE A 34 3.14 3.11 -1.21
CA ILE A 34 2.13 2.33 -0.51
C ILE A 34 0.87 3.17 -0.31
N ILE A 35 -0.28 2.60 -0.64
CA ILE A 35 -1.59 3.17 -0.37
C ILE A 35 -2.13 2.50 0.89
N VAL A 36 -2.60 3.28 1.85
CA VAL A 36 -3.05 2.80 3.15
C VAL A 36 -4.50 3.21 3.37
N CYS A 37 -5.33 2.25 3.77
CA CYS A 37 -6.66 2.56 4.29
C CYS A 37 -6.55 2.88 5.79
N PRO A 38 -6.89 4.11 6.23
CA PRO A 38 -6.84 4.47 7.64
C PRO A 38 -7.90 3.75 8.48
N GLU A 39 -8.98 3.26 7.86
CA GLU A 39 -10.08 2.56 8.54
C GLU A 39 -9.74 1.11 8.85
N CYS A 40 -9.43 0.28 7.84
CA CYS A 40 -9.14 -1.14 8.08
C CYS A 40 -7.65 -1.51 8.23
N LEU A 41 -6.74 -0.55 8.11
CA LEU A 41 -5.27 -0.74 8.16
C LEU A 41 -4.71 -1.65 7.07
N ARG A 42 -5.42 -1.77 5.94
CA ARG A 42 -4.88 -2.45 4.76
C ARG A 42 -3.95 -1.56 3.99
N TRP A 43 -2.91 -2.17 3.45
CA TRP A 43 -1.94 -1.47 2.63
C TRP A 43 -1.80 -2.13 1.27
N TYR A 44 -1.66 -1.34 0.20
CA TYR A 44 -1.55 -1.78 -1.18
C TYR A 44 -0.24 -1.25 -1.76
N PRO A 45 0.67 -2.10 -2.25
CA PRO A 45 1.90 -1.64 -2.85
C PRO A 45 1.63 -0.95 -4.19
N ILE A 46 2.44 0.06 -4.49
CA ILE A 46 2.62 0.58 -5.84
C ILE A 46 3.99 0.06 -6.30
N ARG A 47 4.00 -0.72 -7.39
CA ARG A 47 5.22 -1.27 -8.01
C ARG A 47 5.21 -0.92 -9.48
N ASP A 48 6.34 -0.48 -10.02
CA ASP A 48 6.47 -0.10 -11.43
C ASP A 48 5.30 0.79 -11.90
N GLU A 49 4.96 1.79 -11.08
CA GLU A 49 3.88 2.76 -11.33
C GLU A 49 2.45 2.20 -11.27
N ILE A 50 2.26 0.92 -10.94
CA ILE A 50 0.98 0.21 -10.89
C ILE A 50 0.54 0.01 -9.44
N PRO A 51 -0.64 0.53 -9.02
CA PRO A 51 -1.21 0.24 -7.70
C PRO A 51 -1.86 -1.16 -7.67
N GLU A 52 -1.34 -2.06 -6.83
CA GLU A 52 -1.82 -3.43 -6.67
C GLU A 52 -2.95 -3.51 -5.62
N MET A 53 -4.16 -3.07 -5.97
CA MET A 53 -5.33 -3.04 -5.06
C MET A 53 -6.13 -4.34 -5.09
N LEU A 54 -5.47 -5.46 -4.79
CA LEU A 54 -6.08 -6.78 -4.77
C LEU A 54 -6.79 -7.08 -3.43
N PRO A 55 -7.91 -7.84 -3.45
CA PRO A 55 -8.49 -8.43 -2.25
C PRO A 55 -7.50 -9.33 -1.50
N ASP A 56 -7.68 -9.47 -0.18
CA ASP A 56 -6.76 -10.21 0.70
C ASP A 56 -6.54 -11.67 0.22
N GLU A 57 -7.57 -12.34 -0.30
CA GLU A 57 -7.53 -13.72 -0.78
C GLU A 57 -6.63 -13.94 -2.01
N LEU A 58 -6.37 -12.87 -2.78
CA LEU A 58 -5.51 -12.91 -3.96
C LEU A 58 -4.08 -12.48 -3.65
N ARG A 59 -3.80 -12.03 -2.42
CA ARG A 59 -2.48 -11.54 -2.01
C ARG A 59 -1.66 -12.65 -1.37
N LYS A 60 -0.35 -12.67 -1.68
CA LYS A 60 0.57 -13.66 -1.13
C LYS A 60 1.66 -12.98 -0.29
N ALA A 61 1.84 -13.46 0.94
CA ALA A 61 2.87 -12.97 1.84
C ALA A 61 4.28 -13.05 1.22
N THR A 62 4.53 -14.07 0.39
CA THR A 62 5.79 -14.26 -0.34
C THR A 62 6.11 -13.17 -1.35
N GLU A 63 5.10 -12.43 -1.82
CA GLU A 63 5.25 -11.33 -2.78
C GLU A 63 5.25 -9.97 -2.04
N ASP A 64 4.36 -9.83 -1.05
CA ASP A 64 4.16 -8.57 -0.34
C ASP A 64 5.20 -8.27 0.74
N LEU A 65 5.58 -9.27 1.55
CA LEU A 65 6.54 -9.06 2.62
C LEU A 65 7.92 -8.60 2.12
N PRO A 66 8.48 -9.13 1.00
CA PRO A 66 9.71 -8.59 0.43
C PRO A 66 9.62 -7.11 0.08
N PHE A 67 8.49 -6.67 -0.50
CA PHE A 67 8.26 -5.25 -0.80
C PHE A 67 8.21 -4.40 0.46
N LEU A 68 7.42 -4.81 1.46
CA LEU A 68 7.33 -4.09 2.74
C LEU A 68 8.68 -4.07 3.48
N LYS A 69 9.49 -5.12 3.35
CA LYS A 69 10.83 -5.20 3.91
C LYS A 69 11.82 -4.27 3.21
N LYS A 70 11.74 -4.14 1.88
CA LYS A 70 12.53 -3.18 1.08
C LYS A 70 12.34 -1.75 1.61
N TRP A 71 11.10 -1.36 1.87
CA TRP A 71 10.72 -0.01 2.30
C TRP A 71 10.45 0.13 3.79
N LYS A 72 11.00 -0.77 4.62
CA LYS A 72 10.70 -0.81 6.06
C LYS A 72 11.00 0.52 6.78
N LYS A 73 11.99 1.29 6.31
CA LYS A 73 12.42 2.53 6.98
C LYS A 73 11.53 3.71 6.60
N GLU A 74 10.99 3.69 5.38
CA GLU A 74 10.19 4.75 4.77
C GLU A 74 8.69 4.52 5.00
N ALA A 75 8.25 3.26 5.10
CA ALA A 75 6.86 2.90 5.34
C ALA A 75 6.40 3.28 6.77
N PRO A 76 5.12 3.64 6.97
CA PRO A 76 4.59 3.95 8.28
C PRO A 76 4.81 2.81 9.28
N SER A 77 5.33 3.13 10.46
CA SER A 77 5.61 2.14 11.50
C SER A 77 4.38 1.30 11.87
N LYS A 78 3.19 1.89 11.88
CA LYS A 78 1.93 1.18 12.10
C LYS A 78 1.68 0.11 11.05
N ILE A 79 1.95 0.38 9.77
CA ILE A 79 1.76 -0.60 8.69
C ILE A 79 2.82 -1.69 8.73
N VAL A 80 4.08 -1.33 9.02
CA VAL A 80 5.15 -2.29 9.20
C VAL A 80 4.83 -3.32 10.29
N ASN A 81 4.16 -2.91 11.36
CA ASN A 81 3.92 -3.75 12.54
C ASN A 81 2.52 -4.36 12.63
N GLU A 82 1.50 -3.72 12.06
CA GLU A 82 0.08 -4.06 12.26
C GLU A 82 -0.72 -4.06 10.94
N GLY A 83 -0.05 -3.80 9.81
CA GLY A 83 -0.69 -3.75 8.51
C GLY A 83 -1.38 -5.06 8.13
N LYS A 84 -2.50 -4.93 7.42
CA LYS A 84 -3.25 -6.04 6.84
C LYS A 84 -3.05 -6.12 5.32
N PRO A 85 -3.14 -7.32 4.73
CA PRO A 85 -3.27 -8.63 5.38
C PRO A 85 -1.95 -9.15 5.97
N PHE A 86 -0.82 -8.55 5.63
CA PHE A 86 0.51 -8.97 6.08
C PHE A 86 1.28 -7.82 6.72
N ASN A 87 2.13 -8.13 7.70
CA ASN A 87 3.05 -7.19 8.34
C ASN A 87 4.37 -7.91 8.68
N LEU A 88 5.39 -7.15 9.09
CA LEU A 88 6.72 -7.70 9.39
C LEU A 88 6.88 -8.20 10.83
N LYS A 89 5.87 -8.06 11.70
CA LYS A 89 5.95 -8.43 13.11
C LYS A 89 5.49 -9.87 13.39
N GLY A 90 4.71 -10.45 12.48
CA GLY A 90 4.21 -11.83 12.59
C GLY A 90 2.88 -11.88 13.33
#